data_AF-A0AA41X7B9-F1
#
_entry.id   AF-A0AA41X7B9-F1
#
_cell.length_a   1.000
_cell.length_b   1.000
_cell.length_c   1.000
_cell.angle_alpha   90.00
_cell.angle_beta   90.00
_cell.angle_gamma   90.00
#
_symmetry.space_group_name_H-M   'P 1'
#
loop_
_entity.id
_entity.type
_entity.pdbx_description
1 polymer ?
#
loop_
_entity_poly.entity_id
_entity_poly.type
_entity_poly.pdbx_seq_one_letter_code
_entity_poly.pdbx_strand_id
1 'polypeptide(L)'
;VKGEDDASEVGDEPRLLAIRSQCDVVIDPVRARGAAYLSDELHCDLIICDDGLQHYALHRDVEIVVMDDRKVGSGYLLPMGPLREGQ
;
A
#
# COMPACT_ATOMS: atom_id res chain seq x y z
N VAL A 1 11.95 -6.33 2.13
CA VAL A 1 11.37 -7.64 1.81
C VAL A 1 11.98 -8.16 0.53
N LYS A 2 12.46 -9.40 0.53
CA LYS A 2 12.93 -10.14 -0.63
C LYS A 2 12.01 -11.35 -0.87
N GLY A 3 12.07 -11.94 -2.06
CA GLY A 3 11.14 -13.00 -2.45
C GLY A 3 11.36 -14.32 -1.70
N GLU A 4 12.58 -14.52 -1.20
CA GLU A 4 13.03 -15.65 -0.40
C GLU A 4 12.69 -15.54 1.09
N ASP A 5 12.27 -14.36 1.57
CA ASP A 5 11.88 -14.16 2.97
C ASP A 5 10.70 -15.08 3.36
N ASP A 6 10.58 -15.44 4.63
CA ASP A 6 9.46 -16.25 5.12
C ASP A 6 8.19 -15.39 5.25
N ALA A 7 7.09 -15.82 4.64
CA ALA A 7 5.82 -15.11 4.68
C ALA A 7 5.26 -14.92 6.10
N SER A 8 5.63 -15.78 7.05
CA SER A 8 5.24 -15.64 8.46
C SER A 8 5.93 -14.48 9.17
N GLU A 9 7.06 -13.98 8.63
CA GLU A 9 7.81 -12.84 9.19
C GLU A 9 7.46 -11.53 8.49
N VAL A 10 7.38 -11.55 7.15
CA VAL A 10 7.17 -10.34 6.34
C VAL A 10 5.73 -10.17 5.85
N GLY A 11 4.86 -11.15 6.08
CA GLY A 11 3.53 -11.18 5.48
C GLY A 11 3.53 -11.75 4.05
N ASP A 12 2.41 -12.35 3.67
CA ASP A 12 2.21 -12.95 2.35
C ASP A 12 2.10 -11.90 1.24
N GLU A 13 1.36 -10.82 1.45
CA GLU A 13 1.18 -9.73 0.47
C GLU A 13 2.50 -9.02 0.12
N PRO A 14 3.32 -8.52 1.06
CA PRO A 14 4.58 -7.86 0.72
C PRO A 14 5.57 -8.79 0.04
N ARG A 15 5.61 -10.06 0.45
CA ARG A 15 6.44 -11.08 -0.18
C ARG A 15 6.00 -11.35 -1.61
N LEU A 16 4.69 -11.47 -1.84
CA LEU A 16 4.12 -11.65 -3.17
C LEU A 16 4.43 -10.46 -4.09
N LEU A 17 4.36 -9.23 -3.57
CA LEU A 17 4.76 -8.02 -4.29
C LEU A 17 6.24 -8.09 -4.66
N ALA A 18 7.13 -8.41 -3.73
CA ALA A 18 8.57 -8.51 -4.00
C ALA A 18 8.89 -9.54 -5.10
N ILE A 19 8.22 -10.70 -5.09
CA ILE A 19 8.38 -11.74 -6.12
C ILE A 19 7.92 -11.24 -7.50
N ARG A 20 6.77 -10.54 -7.57
CA ARG A 20 6.15 -10.18 -8.85
C ARG A 20 6.68 -8.89 -9.46
N SER A 21 6.96 -7.88 -8.64
CA SER A 21 7.43 -6.59 -9.12
C SER A 21 8.92 -6.62 -9.42
N GLN A 22 9.69 -7.46 -8.71
CA GLN A 22 11.15 -7.44 -8.71
C GLN A 22 11.73 -6.06 -8.32
N CYS A 23 10.93 -5.24 -7.63
CA CYS A 23 11.34 -3.94 -7.09
C CYS A 23 11.65 -4.05 -5.60
N ASP A 24 12.28 -3.02 -5.03
CA ASP A 24 12.44 -2.94 -3.58
C ASP A 24 11.08 -2.75 -2.90
N VAL A 25 10.82 -3.59 -1.90
CA VAL A 25 9.59 -3.59 -1.11
C VAL A 25 9.94 -3.36 0.36
N VAL A 26 9.32 -2.35 0.94
CA VAL A 26 9.47 -1.95 2.34
C VAL A 26 8.12 -2.02 3.03
N ILE A 27 8.09 -2.67 4.20
CA ILE A 27 6.94 -2.69 5.09
C ILE A 27 7.27 -1.78 6.26
N ASP A 28 6.42 -0.80 6.50
CA ASP A 28 6.52 0.06 7.66
C ASP A 28 5.11 0.48 8.09
N PRO A 29 4.71 0.33 9.37
CA PRO A 29 3.42 0.80 9.85
C PRO A 29 3.27 2.33 9.72
N VAL A 30 4.39 3.06 9.73
CA VAL A 30 4.45 4.50 9.44
C VAL A 30 4.92 4.67 7.99
N ARG A 31 3.96 4.70 7.06
CA ARG A 31 4.25 4.75 5.61
C ARG A 31 5.19 5.88 5.20
N ALA A 32 5.10 7.05 5.83
CA ALA A 32 5.99 8.17 5.58
C ALA A 32 7.47 7.84 5.88
N ARG A 33 7.75 7.05 6.93
CA ARG A 33 9.10 6.60 7.26
C ARG A 33 9.60 5.56 6.25
N GLY A 34 8.74 4.63 5.85
CA GLY A 34 9.07 3.67 4.80
C GLY A 34 9.37 4.34 3.46
N ALA A 35 8.59 5.36 3.09
CA ALA A 35 8.83 6.15 1.88
C ALA A 35 10.14 6.94 1.94
N ALA A 36 10.45 7.57 3.08
CA ALA A 36 11.73 8.24 3.30
C ALA A 36 12.91 7.26 3.15
N TYR A 37 12.80 6.05 3.71
CA TYR A 37 13.83 5.02 3.56
C TYR A 37 14.02 4.59 2.10
N LEU A 38 12.93 4.37 1.35
CA LEU A 38 12.98 4.04 -0.08
C LEU A 38 13.68 5.15 -0.90
N SER A 39 13.39 6.42 -0.59
CA SER A 39 14.00 7.58 -1.24
C SER A 39 15.48 7.73 -0.86
N ASP A 40 15.77 7.77 0.43
CA ASP A 40 17.04 8.29 0.93
C ASP A 40 18.12 7.20 0.95
N GLU A 41 17.75 5.95 1.27
CA GLU A 41 18.69 4.83 1.43
C GLU A 41 18.74 3.94 0.19
N LEU A 42 17.59 3.73 -0.47
CA LEU A 42 17.51 2.90 -1.68
C LEU A 42 17.48 3.71 -2.98
N HIS A 43 17.49 5.04 -2.88
CA HIS A 43 17.54 5.95 -4.03
C HIS A 43 16.45 5.70 -5.07
N CYS A 44 15.24 5.36 -4.61
CA CYS A 44 14.08 5.15 -5.48
C CYS A 44 13.54 6.49 -6.02
N ASP A 45 13.42 6.61 -7.34
CA ASP A 45 12.84 7.80 -7.99
C ASP A 45 11.30 7.82 -7.97
N LEU A 46 10.68 6.64 -7.82
CA LEU A 46 9.22 6.46 -7.80
C LEU A 46 8.84 5.47 -6.70
N ILE A 47 7.93 5.91 -5.83
CA ILE A 47 7.39 5.09 -4.75
C ILE A 47 5.91 4.85 -5.00
N ILE A 48 5.50 3.59 -4.98
CA ILE A 48 4.10 3.17 -5.05
C ILE A 48 3.71 2.64 -3.68
N CYS A 49 2.73 3.28 -3.04
CA CYS A 49 2.14 2.76 -1.81
C CYS A 49 0.97 1.85 -2.16
N ASP A 50 1.13 0.55 -1.95
CA ASP A 50 0.00 -0.37 -1.96
C ASP A 50 -0.96 -0.03 -0.80
N ASP A 51 -2.25 0.06 -1.11
CA ASP A 51 -3.32 0.47 -0.18
C ASP A 51 -3.03 1.78 0.60
N GLY A 52 -2.45 2.78 -0.06
CA GLY A 52 -2.00 4.02 0.57
C GLY A 52 -3.07 5.07 0.90
N LEU A 53 -4.32 4.88 0.46
CA LEU A 53 -5.33 5.95 0.46
C LEU A 53 -5.67 6.45 1.86
N GLN A 54 -5.82 5.55 2.83
CA GLN A 54 -6.12 5.90 4.24
C GLN A 54 -4.91 6.48 4.99
N HIS A 55 -3.70 6.44 4.42
CA HIS A 55 -2.47 6.86 5.09
C HIS A 55 -2.19 8.35 4.90
N TYR A 56 -3.09 9.23 5.34
CA TYR A 56 -3.03 10.70 5.12
C TYR A 56 -1.72 11.40 5.51
N ALA A 57 -0.93 10.84 6.44
CA ALA A 57 0.37 11.40 6.82
C ALA A 57 1.47 11.19 5.77
N LEU A 58 1.29 10.28 4.82
CA LEU A 58 2.18 10.10 3.67
C LEU A 58 1.85 11.16 2.62
N HIS A 59 2.81 12.03 2.29
CA HIS A 59 2.69 12.92 1.14
C HIS A 59 2.57 12.11 -0.15
N ARG A 60 1.64 12.51 -1.02
CA ARG A 60 1.36 11.83 -2.29
C ARG A 60 1.19 12.88 -3.38
N ASP A 61 1.94 12.75 -4.46
CA ASP A 61 1.80 13.61 -5.63
C ASP A 61 0.59 13.19 -6.50
N VAL A 62 0.27 11.89 -6.50
CA VAL A 62 -0.83 11.29 -7.25
C VAL A 62 -1.53 10.22 -6.40
N GLU A 63 -2.85 10.18 -6.47
CA GLU A 63 -3.67 9.13 -5.87
C GLU A 63 -4.42 8.35 -6.96
N ILE A 64 -4.40 7.02 -6.85
CA ILE A 64 -5.11 6.12 -7.75
C ILE A 64 -6.08 5.29 -6.92
N VAL A 65 -7.37 5.43 -7.22
CA VAL A 65 -8.43 4.64 -6.59
C VAL A 65 -8.86 3.54 -7.55
N VAL A 66 -8.76 2.29 -7.11
CA VAL A 66 -9.25 1.14 -7.87
C VAL A 66 -10.68 0.82 -7.42
N MET A 67 -11.62 0.92 -8.35
CA MET A 67 -13.02 0.51 -8.14
C MET A 67 -13.40 -0.51 -9.19
N ASP A 68 -14.12 -1.55 -8.77
CA ASP A 68 -14.78 -2.44 -9.72
C ASP A 68 -16.15 -1.87 -10.17
N ASP A 69 -16.88 -2.65 -10.96
CA ASP A 69 -18.18 -2.25 -11.51
C ASP A 69 -19.24 -1.89 -10.46
N ARG A 70 -19.07 -2.35 -9.21
CA ARG A 70 -19.98 -2.02 -8.09
C ARG A 70 -19.80 -0.58 -7.63
N LYS A 71 -18.65 0.05 -7.91
CA LYS A 71 -18.31 1.42 -7.49
C LYS A 71 -18.52 1.59 -5.98
N VAL A 72 -19.45 2.43 -5.56
CA VAL A 72 -19.77 2.68 -4.14
C VAL A 72 -20.78 1.67 -3.55
N GLY A 73 -21.36 0.79 -4.37
CA GLY A 73 -22.34 -0.21 -3.93
C GLY A 73 -23.54 0.41 -3.21
N SER A 74 -23.80 -0.05 -1.98
CA SER A 74 -24.88 0.46 -1.12
C SER A 74 -24.59 1.83 -0.50
N GLY A 75 -23.38 2.36 -0.63
CA GLY A 75 -22.97 3.63 -0.02
C GLY A 75 -22.76 3.57 1.50
N TYR A 76 -22.92 2.41 2.13
CA TYR A 76 -22.75 2.27 3.57
C TYR A 76 -21.30 1.94 3.94
N LEU A 77 -20.85 2.54 5.05
CA LEU A 77 -19.57 2.24 5.68
C LEU A 77 -19.59 0.90 6.41
N LEU A 78 -18.40 0.36 6.66
CA LEU A 78 -18.23 -0.78 7.56
C LEU A 78 -18.86 -0.49 8.94
N PRO A 79 -19.57 -1.46 9.55
CA PRO A 79 -19.79 -2.84 9.08
C PRO A 79 -21.05 -3.02 8.20
N MET A 80 -21.86 -1.97 7.97
CA MET A 80 -23.13 -2.09 7.24
C MET A 80 -22.92 -2.25 5.71
N GLY A 81 -21.83 -1.71 5.18
CA GLY A 81 -21.39 -1.90 3.80
C GLY A 81 -19.86 -1.98 3.68
N PRO A 82 -19.33 -2.18 2.47
CA PRO A 82 -17.91 -2.46 2.27
C PRO A 82 -17.01 -1.21 2.26
N LEU A 83 -17.58 0.00 2.31
CA LEU A 83 -16.79 1.22 2.21
C LEU A 83 -15.99 1.46 3.50
N ARG A 84 -14.69 1.71 3.34
CA ARG A 84 -13.79 2.09 4.44
C ARG A 84 -13.96 3.55 4.85
N GLU A 85 -14.35 4.40 3.89
CA GLU A 85 -14.43 5.85 4.07
C GLU A 85 -15.67 6.40 3.38
N GLY A 86 -16.24 7.45 3.98
CA GLY A 86 -17.47 8.10 3.55
C GLY A 86 -17.21 9.48 2.95
N GLN A 87 -18.29 10.20 2.64
CA GLN A 87 -18.21 11.62 2.31
C GLN A 87 -17.89 12.48 3.54
#